data_AF-A0AAJ2MMT0-F1
#
_entry.id   AF-A0AAJ2MMT0-F1
#
_cell.length_a   1.000
_cell.length_b   1.000
_cell.length_c   1.000
_cell.angle_alpha   90.00
_cell.angle_beta   90.00
_cell.angle_gamma   90.00
#
_symmetry.space_group_name_H-M   'P 1'
#
loop_
_entity.id
_entity.type
_entity.pdbx_description
1 polymer ?
#
loop_
_entity_poly.entity_id
_entity_poly.type
_entity_poly.pdbx_seq_one_letter_code
_entity_poly.pdbx_strand_id
1 'polypeptide(L)'
;MKPTVSKGLIKDTGQKATQVSKEQIQANVKKVNPSESKVDSNEAQEVRPLTTEELLKNRVDNKELDTIGVLSLPDVGIKLPILDGVTYETMMYGAGTIKGYEVMGQGNYSLASHTIFNTYTNSIEKDVLFGNLVNSREGQRIYVTDKSKVYEYVIDKVYTVKDNQSDVIKDKENKKEITLVTCTSLTGNDRLIVHGTLEETSSYQEKSDLF
;
A
#
# COMPACT_ATOMS: atom_id res chain seq x y z
N MET A 1 10.37 16.73 17.08
CA MET A 1 10.19 15.26 17.24
C MET A 1 11.45 14.59 16.66
N LYS A 2 11.99 13.51 17.24
CA LYS A 2 13.18 12.81 16.68
C LYS A 2 12.73 11.86 15.54
N PRO A 3 13.55 11.60 14.50
CA PRO A 3 13.19 10.72 13.38
C PRO A 3 12.55 9.39 13.78
N THR A 4 13.12 8.76 14.80
CA THR A 4 12.66 7.47 15.35
C THR A 4 11.27 7.55 15.97
N VAL A 5 10.90 8.68 16.57
CA VAL A 5 9.61 8.88 17.21
C VAL A 5 8.50 9.01 16.17
N SER A 6 8.73 9.76 15.09
CA SER A 6 7.74 9.88 13.99
C SER A 6 7.53 8.55 13.25
N LYS A 7 8.61 7.79 12.99
CA LYS A 7 8.51 6.44 12.40
C LYS A 7 7.74 5.47 13.29
N GLY A 8 8.03 5.48 14.60
CA GLY A 8 7.30 4.68 15.58
C GLY A 8 5.81 4.99 15.55
N LEU A 9 5.44 6.27 15.51
CA LEU A 9 4.04 6.67 15.46
C LEU A 9 3.34 6.26 14.15
N ILE A 10 4.00 6.39 13.00
CA ILE A 10 3.46 5.91 11.71
C ILE A 10 3.20 4.40 11.77
N LYS A 11 4.16 3.63 12.29
CA LYS A 11 4.03 2.19 12.46
C LYS A 11 2.88 1.85 13.40
N ASP A 12 2.81 2.48 14.56
CA ASP A 12 1.79 2.20 15.56
C ASP A 12 0.39 2.54 15.02
N THR A 13 0.23 3.68 14.34
CA THR A 13 -1.04 4.09 13.72
C THR A 13 -1.43 3.10 12.61
N GLY A 14 -0.52 2.77 11.69
CA GLY A 14 -0.77 1.79 10.63
C GLY A 14 -1.10 0.40 11.18
N GLN A 15 -0.36 -0.07 12.18
CA GLN A 15 -0.62 -1.36 12.83
C GLN A 15 -1.98 -1.39 13.53
N LYS A 16 -2.37 -0.34 14.25
CA LYS A 16 -3.71 -0.24 14.84
C LYS A 16 -4.79 -0.25 13.78
N ALA A 17 -4.58 0.43 12.66
CA ALA A 17 -5.51 0.45 11.53
C ALA A 17 -5.68 -0.94 10.87
N THR A 18 -4.72 -1.86 11.02
CA THR A 18 -4.92 -3.26 10.59
C THR A 18 -5.83 -4.09 11.51
N GLN A 19 -6.11 -3.61 12.73
CA GLN A 19 -6.89 -4.33 13.75
C GLN A 19 -8.41 -4.06 13.69
N VAL A 20 -8.90 -3.29 12.70
CA VAL A 20 -10.33 -2.99 12.52
C VAL A 20 -11.20 -4.23 12.31
N SER A 21 -12.47 -4.24 12.71
CA SER A 21 -13.36 -5.40 12.49
C SER A 21 -13.82 -5.53 11.02
N LYS A 22 -14.36 -6.69 10.66
CA LYS A 22 -15.00 -6.90 9.35
C LYS A 22 -16.15 -5.91 9.12
N GLU A 23 -16.95 -5.66 10.15
CA GLU A 23 -18.10 -4.74 10.08
C GLU A 23 -17.63 -3.30 9.87
N GLN A 24 -16.53 -2.90 10.51
CA GLN A 24 -15.91 -1.59 10.29
C GLN A 24 -15.39 -1.46 8.86
N ILE A 25 -14.68 -2.47 8.34
CA ILE A 25 -14.25 -2.50 6.93
C ILE A 25 -15.46 -2.36 6.00
N GLN A 26 -16.53 -3.13 6.21
CA GLN A 26 -17.74 -3.05 5.40
C GLN A 26 -18.43 -1.69 5.49
N ALA A 27 -18.42 -1.04 6.67
CA ALA A 27 -18.94 0.30 6.83
C ALA A 27 -18.07 1.33 6.08
N ASN A 28 -16.75 1.21 6.14
CA ASN A 28 -15.81 2.10 5.46
C ASN A 28 -15.90 1.98 3.94
N VAL A 29 -15.99 0.76 3.41
CA VAL A 29 -16.20 0.52 1.96
C VAL A 29 -17.48 1.17 1.46
N LYS A 30 -18.54 1.29 2.29
CA LYS A 30 -19.78 1.99 1.89
C LYS A 30 -19.65 3.51 1.88
N LYS A 31 -18.68 4.08 2.61
CA LYS A 31 -18.38 5.52 2.59
C LYS A 31 -17.58 5.91 1.36
N VAL A 32 -16.81 4.97 0.80
CA VAL A 32 -16.06 5.19 -0.44
C VAL A 32 -17.05 5.57 -1.53
N ASN A 33 -16.92 6.79 -2.05
CA ASN A 33 -17.81 7.30 -3.08
C ASN A 33 -17.19 7.11 -4.47
N PRO A 34 -17.74 6.21 -5.30
CA PRO A 34 -17.55 6.15 -6.75
C PRO A 34 -17.21 7.45 -7.48
N SER A 35 -18.00 8.50 -7.26
CA SER A 35 -17.91 9.74 -8.05
C SER A 35 -16.80 10.68 -7.58
N GLU A 36 -16.12 10.34 -6.49
CA GLU A 36 -15.01 11.11 -5.90
C GLU A 36 -13.71 10.31 -5.93
N SER A 37 -13.48 9.45 -6.91
CA SER A 37 -12.11 9.01 -7.22
C SER A 37 -11.30 10.25 -7.62
N LYS A 38 -10.77 10.93 -6.60
CA LYS A 38 -9.92 12.12 -6.65
C LYS A 38 -8.60 11.70 -7.28
N VAL A 39 -8.60 11.63 -8.59
CA VAL A 39 -7.39 11.98 -9.33
C VAL A 39 -7.62 13.41 -9.77
N ASP A 40 -7.60 14.34 -8.81
CA ASP A 40 -7.51 15.75 -9.19
C ASP A 40 -6.12 15.91 -9.82
N SER A 41 -6.09 16.37 -11.06
CA SER A 41 -4.88 16.52 -11.89
C SER A 41 -3.78 17.41 -11.25
N ASN A 42 -4.05 18.02 -10.10
CA ASN A 42 -3.11 18.79 -9.28
C ASN A 42 -2.39 17.96 -8.19
N GLU A 43 -2.80 16.71 -7.91
CA GLU A 43 -2.25 15.83 -6.86
C GLU A 43 -1.13 14.89 -7.34
N ALA A 44 -0.68 14.99 -8.60
CA ALA A 44 0.50 14.26 -9.08
C ALA A 44 1.78 14.56 -8.28
N GLN A 45 1.76 15.58 -7.42
CA GLN A 45 2.80 15.89 -6.44
C GLN A 45 2.81 14.96 -5.19
N GLU A 46 1.78 14.14 -4.96
CA GLU A 46 1.63 13.35 -3.74
C GLU A 46 2.24 11.94 -3.83
N VAL A 47 2.48 11.38 -5.02
CA VAL A 47 3.19 10.09 -5.18
C VAL A 47 4.69 10.31 -5.38
N ARG A 48 5.29 11.15 -4.54
CA ARG A 48 6.74 11.36 -4.47
C ARG A 48 7.31 10.68 -3.22
N PRO A 49 8.59 10.30 -3.20
CA PRO A 49 9.23 9.86 -1.96
C PRO A 49 9.14 10.92 -0.86
N LEU A 50 8.97 10.46 0.39
CA LEU A 50 9.06 11.34 1.56
C LEU A 50 10.44 11.22 2.19
N THR A 51 10.99 12.35 2.64
CA THR A 51 12.19 12.34 3.47
C THR A 51 11.84 12.20 4.94
N THR A 52 12.82 11.76 5.72
CA THR A 52 12.70 11.68 7.18
C THR A 52 12.39 13.05 7.81
N GLU A 53 12.93 14.15 7.30
CA GLU A 53 12.64 15.50 7.81
C GLU A 53 11.21 15.96 7.50
N GLU A 54 10.66 15.57 6.36
CA GLU A 54 9.26 15.86 6.02
C GLU A 54 8.32 15.13 6.98
N LEU A 55 8.64 13.87 7.32
CA LEU A 55 7.93 13.14 8.38
C LEU A 55 8.02 13.81 9.76
N LEU A 56 9.05 14.60 10.03
CA LEU A 56 9.19 15.34 11.30
C LEU A 56 8.39 16.64 11.34
N LYS A 57 8.24 17.29 10.19
CA LYS A 57 7.55 18.57 10.04
C LYS A 57 6.04 18.38 9.99
N ASN A 58 5.59 17.33 9.32
CA ASN A 58 4.19 17.00 9.23
C ASN A 58 3.74 16.36 10.54
N ARG A 59 2.70 16.93 11.17
CA ARG A 59 2.17 16.39 12.41
C ARG A 59 1.56 15.03 12.10
N VAL A 60 2.22 13.99 12.58
CA VAL A 60 1.70 12.65 12.62
C VAL A 60 0.74 12.61 13.80
N ASP A 61 -0.55 12.75 13.54
CA ASP A 61 -1.57 12.65 14.59
C ASP A 61 -2.04 11.20 14.73
N ASN A 62 -2.44 10.81 15.94
CA ASN A 62 -3.05 9.50 16.19
C ASN A 62 -4.49 9.54 15.64
N LYS A 63 -4.61 9.32 14.33
CA LYS A 63 -5.83 9.49 13.56
C LYS A 63 -6.52 8.14 13.32
N GLU A 64 -7.84 8.16 13.37
CA GLU A 64 -8.64 7.02 12.92
C GLU A 64 -8.68 7.00 11.40
N LEU A 65 -8.25 5.88 10.82
CA LEU A 65 -8.17 5.68 9.38
C LEU A 65 -9.33 4.79 8.93
N ASP A 66 -10.03 5.21 7.88
CA ASP A 66 -11.11 4.44 7.25
C ASP A 66 -10.52 3.27 6.45
N THR A 67 -10.06 2.26 7.18
CA THR A 67 -9.46 1.04 6.63
C THR A 67 -10.51 0.23 5.89
N ILE A 68 -10.22 -0.09 4.62
CA ILE A 68 -11.07 -0.88 3.73
C ILE A 68 -10.52 -2.29 3.47
N GLY A 69 -9.32 -2.58 3.98
CA GLY A 69 -8.70 -3.88 3.88
C GLY A 69 -7.35 -3.93 4.58
N VAL A 70 -6.68 -5.07 4.52
CA VAL A 70 -5.31 -5.22 5.03
C VAL A 70 -4.45 -5.91 3.98
N LEU A 71 -3.24 -5.39 3.78
CA LEU A 71 -2.19 -5.96 2.95
C LEU A 71 -1.14 -6.62 3.85
N SER A 72 -0.69 -7.82 3.51
CA SER A 72 0.39 -8.54 4.18
C SER A 72 1.34 -9.19 3.17
N LEU A 73 2.64 -8.98 3.35
CA LEU A 73 3.72 -9.70 2.68
C LEU A 73 4.69 -10.21 3.78
N PRO A 74 4.43 -11.38 4.36
CA PRO A 74 5.21 -11.90 5.48
C PRO A 74 6.70 -12.05 5.17
N ASP A 75 7.05 -12.47 3.94
CA ASP A 75 8.43 -12.69 3.49
C ASP A 75 9.31 -11.43 3.56
N VAL A 76 8.69 -10.26 3.49
CA VAL A 76 9.36 -8.95 3.62
C VAL A 76 8.82 -8.14 4.80
N GLY A 77 8.09 -8.77 5.74
CA GLY A 77 7.63 -8.12 6.97
C GLY A 77 6.74 -6.89 6.76
N ILE A 78 6.02 -6.80 5.63
CA ILE A 78 5.10 -5.70 5.36
C ILE A 78 3.70 -6.11 5.83
N LYS A 79 3.10 -5.27 6.67
CA LYS A 79 1.68 -5.35 7.03
C LYS A 79 1.13 -3.94 7.13
N LEU A 80 0.17 -3.60 6.27
CA LEU A 80 -0.37 -2.25 6.15
C LEU A 80 -1.90 -2.26 6.02
N PRO A 81 -2.59 -1.24 6.57
CA PRO A 81 -3.99 -1.02 6.24
C PRO A 81 -4.08 -0.62 4.77
N ILE A 82 -5.14 -1.08 4.11
CA ILE A 82 -5.53 -0.61 2.78
C ILE A 82 -6.56 0.48 2.98
N LEU A 83 -6.34 1.61 2.32
CA LEU A 83 -7.16 2.83 2.41
C LEU A 83 -7.59 3.22 0.98
N ASP A 84 -8.66 3.98 0.89
CA ASP A 84 -9.16 4.45 -0.41
C ASP A 84 -8.33 5.64 -0.92
N GLY A 85 -7.91 5.56 -2.18
CA GLY A 85 -7.21 6.62 -2.91
C GLY A 85 -5.74 6.82 -2.52
N VAL A 86 -5.02 7.53 -3.38
CA VAL A 86 -3.59 7.88 -3.20
C VAL A 86 -3.42 9.31 -2.70
N THR A 87 -3.91 9.58 -1.49
CA THR A 87 -3.73 10.88 -0.83
C THR A 87 -2.49 10.90 0.05
N TYR A 88 -1.98 12.10 0.36
CA TYR A 88 -0.87 12.30 1.29
C TYR A 88 -1.06 11.51 2.60
N GLU A 89 -2.27 11.59 3.18
CA GLU A 89 -2.60 10.88 4.42
C GLU A 89 -2.55 9.37 4.25
N THR A 90 -3.23 8.84 3.24
CA THR A 90 -3.26 7.40 2.96
C THR A 90 -1.85 6.86 2.81
N MET A 91 -1.04 7.55 2.01
CA MET A 91 0.32 7.17 1.68
C MET A 91 1.29 7.32 2.87
N MET A 92 0.92 8.07 3.91
CA MET A 92 1.68 8.23 5.15
C MET A 92 1.49 7.07 6.14
N TYR A 93 0.34 6.39 6.12
CA TYR A 93 -0.03 5.41 7.14
C TYR A 93 -0.36 4.01 6.62
N GLY A 94 -0.55 3.85 5.31
CA GLY A 94 -0.98 2.59 4.72
C GLY A 94 -0.67 2.48 3.24
N ALA A 95 -1.41 1.60 2.57
CA ALA A 95 -1.39 1.45 1.13
C ALA A 95 -2.72 1.96 0.55
N GLY A 96 -2.64 2.89 -0.40
CA GLY A 96 -3.80 3.46 -1.08
C GLY A 96 -4.18 2.71 -2.34
N THR A 97 -5.46 2.54 -2.61
CA THR A 97 -5.96 2.11 -3.92
C THR A 97 -5.63 3.17 -4.97
N ILE A 98 -5.04 2.74 -6.08
CA ILE A 98 -4.60 3.67 -7.14
C ILE A 98 -5.76 3.99 -8.07
N LYS A 99 -6.63 3.01 -8.33
CA LYS A 99 -7.79 3.20 -9.19
C LYS A 99 -9.03 3.34 -8.32
N GLY A 100 -10.00 4.14 -8.77
CA GLY A 100 -11.34 4.07 -8.20
C GLY A 100 -11.93 2.67 -8.44
N TYR A 101 -12.79 2.21 -7.53
CA TYR A 101 -13.60 0.98 -7.70
C TYR A 101 -12.83 -0.35 -7.72
N GLU A 102 -11.63 -0.39 -7.15
CA GLU A 102 -10.87 -1.62 -7.09
C GLU A 102 -11.54 -2.65 -6.18
N VAL A 103 -11.74 -3.86 -6.71
CA VAL A 103 -12.31 -4.99 -5.97
C VAL A 103 -11.23 -6.06 -5.82
N MET A 104 -10.96 -6.46 -4.58
CA MET A 104 -9.98 -7.52 -4.31
C MET A 104 -10.33 -8.80 -5.08
N GLY A 105 -9.32 -9.41 -5.71
CA GLY A 105 -9.48 -10.63 -6.49
C GLY A 105 -10.07 -10.43 -7.89
N GLN A 106 -10.20 -9.18 -8.36
CA GLN A 106 -10.67 -8.83 -9.70
C GLN A 106 -9.72 -7.83 -10.38
N GLY A 107 -9.64 -7.90 -11.71
CA GLY A 107 -8.78 -7.00 -12.51
C GLY A 107 -7.33 -7.03 -12.04
N ASN A 108 -6.68 -5.87 -12.07
CA ASN A 108 -5.37 -5.63 -11.52
C ASN A 108 -5.48 -4.73 -10.28
N TYR A 109 -5.61 -5.33 -9.10
CA TYR A 109 -5.75 -4.60 -7.83
C TYR A 109 -4.45 -3.86 -7.52
N SER A 110 -4.45 -2.54 -7.56
CA SER A 110 -3.26 -1.71 -7.62
C SER A 110 -3.12 -0.85 -6.37
N LEU A 111 -2.04 -1.02 -5.63
CA LEU A 111 -1.80 -0.32 -4.37
C LEU A 111 -0.50 0.50 -4.44
N ALA A 112 -0.54 1.71 -3.89
CA ALA A 112 0.66 2.53 -3.70
C ALA A 112 0.92 2.79 -2.21
N SER A 113 2.19 2.88 -1.83
CA SER A 113 2.61 3.42 -0.54
C SER A 113 4.01 4.04 -0.66
N HIS A 114 4.35 4.93 0.27
CA HIS A 114 5.64 5.62 0.22
C HIS A 114 6.80 4.69 0.57
N THR A 115 7.93 4.97 -0.07
CA THR A 115 9.25 4.62 0.45
C THR A 115 9.80 5.85 1.17
N ILE A 116 10.17 5.68 2.43
CA ILE A 116 10.75 6.75 3.24
C ILE A 116 12.26 6.72 3.07
N PHE A 117 12.84 7.86 2.72
CA PHE A 117 14.28 8.02 2.57
C PHE A 117 14.89 8.76 3.75
N ASN A 118 16.02 8.25 4.19
CA ASN A 118 16.92 8.90 5.13
C ASN A 118 17.99 9.65 4.35
N THR A 119 17.84 10.95 4.30
CA THR A 119 18.76 11.91 3.66
C THR A 119 20.12 11.99 4.39
N TYR A 120 20.16 11.76 5.70
CA TYR A 120 21.40 11.79 6.48
C TYR A 120 22.30 10.58 6.17
N THR A 121 21.71 9.40 6.02
CA THR A 121 22.45 8.15 5.74
C THR A 121 22.38 7.73 4.26
N ASN A 122 21.66 8.49 3.44
CA ASN A 122 21.37 8.17 2.04
C ASN A 122 20.82 6.74 1.85
N SER A 123 19.83 6.35 2.66
CA SER A 123 19.27 4.99 2.69
C SER A 123 17.75 4.96 2.76
N ILE A 124 17.15 3.81 2.44
CA ILE A 124 15.71 3.56 2.63
C ILE A 124 15.44 3.10 4.05
N GLU A 125 14.38 3.61 4.66
CA GLU A 125 13.82 3.14 5.93
C GLU A 125 12.98 1.88 5.68
N LYS A 126 13.67 0.75 5.63
CA LYS A 126 13.09 -0.54 5.21
C LYS A 126 11.97 -1.05 6.11
N ASP A 127 11.90 -0.58 7.34
CA ASP A 127 10.97 -1.10 8.33
C ASP A 127 9.61 -0.38 8.32
N VAL A 128 9.42 0.65 7.47
CA VAL A 128 8.21 1.48 7.41
C VAL A 128 7.58 1.44 6.00
N LEU A 129 6.24 1.34 5.93
CA LEU A 129 5.47 1.39 4.68
C LEU A 129 5.99 0.42 3.61
N PHE A 130 6.18 0.86 2.36
CA PHE A 130 6.76 0.05 1.27
C PHE A 130 8.29 0.08 1.24
N GLY A 131 8.95 0.57 2.30
CA GLY A 131 10.41 0.60 2.38
C GLY A 131 11.05 -0.77 2.18
N ASN A 132 10.45 -1.85 2.66
CA ASN A 132 10.98 -3.21 2.47
C ASN A 132 10.61 -3.87 1.14
N LEU A 133 9.77 -3.23 0.33
CA LEU A 133 9.25 -3.83 -0.91
C LEU A 133 10.39 -4.12 -1.90
N VAL A 134 11.51 -3.39 -1.81
CA VAL A 134 12.76 -3.61 -2.57
C VAL A 134 13.38 -5.00 -2.37
N ASN A 135 13.02 -5.72 -1.31
CA ASN A 135 13.51 -7.08 -1.07
C ASN A 135 12.59 -8.18 -1.62
N SER A 136 11.49 -7.80 -2.28
CA SER A 136 10.53 -8.74 -2.84
C SER A 136 11.12 -9.52 -4.01
N ARG A 137 10.70 -10.78 -4.19
CA ARG A 137 11.19 -11.70 -5.22
C ARG A 137 10.05 -12.54 -5.78
N GLU A 138 10.22 -13.00 -7.02
CA GLU A 138 9.31 -13.96 -7.63
C GLU A 138 9.12 -15.20 -6.75
N GLY A 139 7.89 -15.70 -6.68
CA GLY A 139 7.49 -16.84 -5.85
C GLY A 139 7.04 -16.49 -4.42
N GLN A 140 7.37 -15.30 -3.90
CA GLN A 140 6.86 -14.83 -2.61
C GLN A 140 5.37 -14.49 -2.68
N ARG A 141 4.72 -14.45 -1.52
CA ARG A 141 3.26 -14.30 -1.42
C ARG A 141 2.85 -12.89 -1.01
N ILE A 142 1.78 -12.42 -1.65
CA ILE A 142 1.05 -11.21 -1.27
C ILE A 142 -0.35 -11.63 -0.84
N TYR A 143 -0.77 -11.18 0.33
CA TYR A 143 -2.11 -11.42 0.85
C TYR A 143 -2.83 -10.09 1.02
N VAL A 144 -4.06 -10.01 0.51
CA VAL A 144 -4.99 -8.94 0.87
C VAL A 144 -6.27 -9.51 1.45
N THR A 145 -6.88 -8.79 2.38
CA THR A 145 -8.09 -9.24 3.06
C THR A 145 -9.05 -8.09 3.31
N ASP A 146 -10.34 -8.39 3.14
CA ASP A 146 -11.47 -7.56 3.59
C ASP A 146 -12.03 -8.04 4.94
N LYS A 147 -11.28 -8.93 5.63
CA LYS A 147 -11.64 -9.68 6.84
C LYS A 147 -12.83 -10.63 6.70
N SER A 148 -13.34 -10.81 5.47
CA SER A 148 -14.23 -11.90 5.13
C SER A 148 -13.50 -12.99 4.35
N LYS A 149 -12.66 -12.59 3.39
CA LYS A 149 -11.87 -13.47 2.52
C LYS A 149 -10.41 -13.03 2.52
N VAL A 150 -9.53 -13.98 2.26
CA VAL A 150 -8.12 -13.73 1.95
C VAL A 150 -7.89 -14.03 0.49
N TYR A 151 -7.29 -13.08 -0.20
CA TYR A 151 -6.90 -13.19 -1.60
C TYR A 151 -5.38 -13.32 -1.64
N GLU A 152 -4.91 -14.49 -2.06
CA GLU A 152 -3.50 -14.83 -2.11
C GLU A 152 -2.98 -14.72 -3.53
N TYR A 153 -1.92 -13.94 -3.71
CA TYR A 153 -1.24 -13.75 -4.98
C TYR A 153 0.21 -14.23 -4.86
N VAL A 154 0.74 -14.73 -5.97
CA VAL A 154 2.16 -15.09 -6.09
C VAL A 154 2.86 -14.03 -6.92
N ILE A 155 3.95 -13.47 -6.39
CA ILE A 155 4.77 -12.52 -7.15
C ILE A 155 5.34 -13.24 -8.36
N ASP A 156 5.04 -12.70 -9.54
CA ASP A 156 5.53 -13.23 -10.81
C ASP A 156 6.53 -12.29 -11.50
N LYS A 157 6.58 -11.01 -11.11
CA LYS A 157 7.53 -10.02 -11.64
C LYS A 157 7.89 -8.97 -10.59
N VAL A 158 9.17 -8.59 -10.58
CA VAL A 158 9.68 -7.43 -9.82
C VAL A 158 10.57 -6.60 -10.74
N TYR A 159 10.21 -5.35 -11.00
CA TYR A 159 10.92 -4.50 -11.97
C TYR A 159 10.72 -3.02 -11.70
N THR A 160 11.54 -2.18 -12.33
CA THR A 160 11.47 -0.72 -12.22
C THR A 160 10.95 -0.11 -13.51
N VAL A 161 10.05 0.86 -13.41
CA VAL A 161 9.52 1.65 -14.53
C VAL A 161 9.70 3.14 -14.29
N LYS A 162 9.53 3.95 -15.33
CA LYS A 162 9.41 5.40 -15.19
C LYS A 162 8.06 5.78 -14.57
N ASP A 163 8.03 6.88 -13.84
CA ASP A 163 6.84 7.42 -13.18
C ASP A 163 5.65 7.65 -14.12
N ASN A 164 5.90 7.92 -15.39
CA ASN A 164 4.89 8.13 -16.43
C ASN A 164 4.32 6.84 -17.05
N GLN A 165 4.79 5.65 -16.66
CA GLN A 165 4.31 4.37 -17.21
C GLN A 165 3.06 3.86 -16.49
N SER A 166 1.90 4.46 -16.79
CA SER A 166 0.61 4.08 -16.20
C SER A 166 0.04 2.74 -16.68
N ASP A 167 0.62 2.15 -17.73
CA ASP A 167 0.15 0.86 -18.27
C ASP A 167 0.29 -0.31 -17.28
N VAL A 168 1.19 -0.20 -16.29
CA VAL A 168 1.48 -1.26 -15.32
C VAL A 168 0.31 -1.58 -14.38
N ILE A 169 -0.61 -0.63 -14.17
CA ILE A 169 -1.80 -0.79 -13.31
C ILE A 169 -3.09 -1.08 -14.08
N LYS A 170 -3.03 -1.12 -15.43
CA LYS A 170 -4.21 -1.36 -16.25
C LYS A 170 -4.69 -2.79 -16.09
N ASP A 171 -6.01 -2.95 -16.17
CA ASP A 171 -6.62 -4.27 -16.16
C ASP A 171 -6.35 -4.99 -17.47
N LYS A 172 -6.09 -6.29 -17.38
CA LYS A 172 -6.01 -7.19 -18.52
C LYS A 172 -7.21 -8.12 -18.50
N GLU A 173 -7.76 -8.40 -19.68
CA GLU A 173 -8.93 -9.24 -19.82
C GLU A 173 -8.68 -10.63 -19.22
N ASN A 174 -9.63 -11.12 -18.40
CA ASN A 174 -9.58 -12.43 -17.76
C ASN A 174 -8.35 -12.66 -16.84
N LYS A 175 -7.71 -11.58 -16.37
CA LYS A 175 -6.62 -11.65 -15.40
C LYS A 175 -7.08 -11.15 -14.03
N LYS A 176 -6.51 -11.76 -13.00
CA LYS A 176 -6.67 -11.39 -11.59
C LYS A 176 -5.28 -11.19 -11.04
N GLU A 177 -4.88 -9.94 -10.95
CA GLU A 177 -3.51 -9.50 -10.71
C GLU A 177 -3.52 -8.54 -9.51
N ILE A 178 -2.36 -8.38 -8.89
CA ILE A 178 -2.08 -7.34 -7.90
C ILE A 178 -0.81 -6.60 -8.32
N THR A 179 -0.80 -5.28 -8.20
CA THR A 179 0.35 -4.45 -8.51
C THR A 179 0.65 -3.53 -7.33
N LEU A 180 1.82 -3.68 -6.71
CA LEU A 180 2.29 -2.80 -5.64
C LEU A 180 3.31 -1.81 -6.20
N VAL A 181 3.13 -0.53 -5.91
CA VAL A 181 3.89 0.57 -6.50
C VAL A 181 4.55 1.42 -5.42
N THR A 182 5.86 1.66 -5.53
CA THR A 182 6.57 2.64 -4.68
C THR A 182 7.69 3.37 -5.43
N CYS A 183 8.20 4.47 -4.89
CA CYS A 183 9.34 5.19 -5.46
C CYS A 183 10.67 4.48 -5.14
N THR A 184 11.60 4.42 -6.10
CA THR A 184 12.94 3.82 -5.88
C THR A 184 14.01 4.84 -5.48
N SER A 185 13.76 6.14 -5.64
CA SER A 185 14.72 7.19 -5.30
C SER A 185 14.02 8.48 -4.89
N LEU A 186 14.76 9.35 -4.20
CA LEU A 186 14.35 10.72 -3.81
C LEU A 186 13.92 11.60 -4.97
N THR A 187 14.41 11.33 -6.19
CA THR A 187 14.00 12.09 -7.38
C THR A 187 12.57 11.79 -7.81
N GLY A 188 12.02 10.65 -7.38
CA GLY A 188 10.66 10.25 -7.76
C GLY A 188 10.49 9.97 -9.26
N ASN A 189 11.56 9.76 -10.02
CA ASN A 189 11.48 9.49 -11.47
C ASN A 189 11.21 8.02 -11.81
N ASP A 190 11.50 7.13 -10.87
CA ASP A 190 11.42 5.69 -11.06
C ASP A 190 10.49 5.07 -10.00
N ARG A 191 9.74 4.05 -10.41
CA ARG A 191 8.82 3.28 -9.56
C ARG A 191 9.23 1.83 -9.54
N LEU A 192 9.33 1.24 -8.35
CA LEU A 192 9.41 -0.20 -8.17
C LEU A 192 7.99 -0.76 -8.30
N ILE A 193 7.89 -1.78 -9.14
CA ILE A 193 6.67 -2.53 -9.39
C ILE A 193 6.89 -3.95 -8.86
N VAL A 194 6.01 -4.39 -7.97
CA VAL A 194 5.87 -5.79 -7.58
C VAL A 194 4.51 -6.26 -8.09
N HIS A 195 4.54 -7.17 -9.05
CA HIS A 195 3.35 -7.72 -9.69
C HIS A 195 3.16 -9.18 -9.28
N GLY A 196 1.92 -9.56 -9.01
CA GLY A 196 1.55 -10.93 -8.72
C GLY A 196 0.23 -11.34 -9.35
N THR A 197 0.07 -12.64 -9.54
CA THR A 197 -1.16 -13.25 -10.06
C THR A 197 -1.89 -13.95 -8.92
N LEU A 198 -3.22 -13.82 -8.87
CA LEU A 198 -4.07 -14.48 -7.88
C LEU A 198 -3.95 -16.00 -8.02
N GLU A 199 -3.61 -16.68 -6.94
CA GLU A 199 -3.57 -18.14 -6.88
C GLU A 199 -4.80 -18.71 -6.16
N GLU A 200 -5.19 -18.11 -5.03
CA GLU A 200 -6.24 -18.66 -4.18
C GLU A 200 -7.12 -17.57 -3.57
N THR A 201 -8.37 -17.91 -3.29
CA THR A 201 -9.25 -17.14 -2.41
C THR A 201 -9.86 -18.07 -1.38
N SER A 202 -9.62 -17.79 -0.10
CA SER A 202 -10.09 -18.58 1.04
C SER A 202 -10.86 -17.72 2.03
N SER A 203 -11.46 -18.32 3.07
CA SER A 203 -12.06 -17.55 4.16
C SER A 203 -10.98 -16.89 5.02
N TYR A 204 -11.33 -15.78 5.67
CA TYR A 204 -10.41 -15.12 6.60
C TYR A 204 -10.06 -16.00 7.80
N GLN A 205 -11.01 -16.80 8.28
CA GLN A 205 -10.80 -17.68 9.44
C GLN A 205 -9.70 -18.72 9.20
N GLU A 206 -9.52 -19.17 7.95
CA GLU A 206 -8.52 -20.18 7.60
C GLU A 206 -7.08 -19.63 7.55
N LYS A 207 -6.93 -18.32 7.30
CA LYS A 207 -5.63 -17.67 7.02
C LYS A 207 -5.40 -16.41 7.86
N SER A 208 -6.05 -16.31 9.02
CA SER A 208 -6.00 -15.11 9.86
C SER A 208 -4.63 -14.87 10.50
N ASP A 209 -3.79 -15.90 10.61
CA ASP A 209 -2.42 -15.84 11.14
C ASP A 209 -1.44 -15.12 10.21
N LEU A 210 -1.81 -14.93 8.93
CA LEU A 210 -1.03 -14.17 7.96
C LEU A 210 -1.14 -12.64 8.15
N PHE A 211 -1.99 -12.17 9.08
CA PHE A 211 -2.30 -10.77 9.34
C PHE A 211 -2.16 -10.45 10.83
#